data_AF-A0A7X7NCC0-F1
#
_entry.id   AF-A0A7X7NCC0-F1
#
_cell.length_a   1.000
_cell.length_b   1.000
_cell.length_c   1.000
_cell.angle_alpha   90.00
_cell.angle_beta   90.00
_cell.angle_gamma   90.00
#
_symmetry.space_group_name_H-M   'P 1'
#
loop_
_entity.id
_entity.type
_entity.pdbx_description
1 polymer ?
#
loop_
_entity_poly.entity_id
_entity_poly.type
_entity_poly.pdbx_seq_one_letter_code
_entity_poly.pdbx_strand_id
1 'polypeptide(L)'
;MSKQILTYIPLFFLLLLGQSVFCAEPETLEAAFKRVRPGSEPQAIIGFFKTNAPDLLDEIHAKRKDFPDAMDIFIARLADRFAEIDAYRGEDQATYDRLVRQERQQCQVRKLAREIQRLGKPVEDKDADAQRQQDLAKAKTELKVVLETVFDESQQQQLIELNRLESEVRDLRRLANDRAANKDFILKQRFEALTGLKE
;
A
#
# COMPACT_ATOMS: atom_id res chain seq x y z
N MET A 1 76.46 39.35 -20.53
CA MET A 1 76.85 39.38 -19.11
C MET A 1 75.61 39.14 -18.26
N SER A 2 75.68 38.15 -17.35
CA SER A 2 74.70 37.81 -16.29
C SER A 2 73.29 37.36 -16.72
N LYS A 3 72.64 36.33 -16.16
CA LYS A 3 72.94 35.30 -15.14
C LYS A 3 71.88 34.18 -15.31
N GLN A 4 72.27 32.94 -15.02
CA GLN A 4 71.42 31.75 -14.80
C GLN A 4 70.42 31.99 -13.64
N ILE A 5 69.29 31.28 -13.49
CA ILE A 5 69.09 29.99 -12.78
C ILE A 5 67.57 29.73 -12.84
N LEU A 6 67.07 28.65 -13.45
CA LEU A 6 66.70 27.35 -12.85
C LEU A 6 65.56 27.41 -11.80
N THR A 7 64.37 26.94 -12.19
CA THR A 7 63.51 26.14 -11.32
C THR A 7 62.71 25.14 -12.16
N TYR A 8 63.26 23.93 -12.26
CA TYR A 8 62.51 22.69 -12.46
C TYR A 8 61.72 22.39 -11.17
N ILE A 9 60.52 21.83 -11.28
CA ILE A 9 60.20 20.50 -10.73
C ILE A 9 58.90 19.99 -11.39
N PRO A 10 58.80 18.68 -11.67
CA PRO A 10 57.97 18.12 -12.74
C PRO A 10 56.81 17.26 -12.20
N LEU A 11 56.07 16.66 -13.14
CA LEU A 11 55.44 15.34 -13.03
C LEU A 11 54.13 15.23 -12.23
N PHE A 12 53.24 14.37 -12.77
CA PHE A 12 52.05 13.81 -12.15
C PHE A 12 50.91 14.79 -11.82
N PHE A 13 49.92 14.92 -12.71
CA PHE A 13 48.48 14.95 -12.39
C PHE A 13 47.66 15.24 -13.68
N LEU A 14 47.63 14.28 -14.60
CA LEU A 14 46.67 14.27 -15.73
C LEU A 14 45.90 12.94 -15.71
N LEU A 15 45.34 12.63 -14.54
CA LEU A 15 44.43 11.52 -14.30
C LEU A 15 43.45 12.01 -13.24
N LEU A 16 42.30 12.52 -13.70
CA LEU A 16 41.04 12.74 -12.99
C LEU A 16 40.37 13.98 -13.58
N LEU A 17 39.38 13.72 -14.43
CA LEU A 17 38.00 14.22 -14.33
C LEU A 17 37.32 14.10 -15.70
N GLY A 18 37.41 12.90 -16.29
CA GLY A 18 36.34 12.39 -17.12
C GLY A 18 35.26 11.82 -16.22
N GLN A 19 34.63 12.65 -15.39
CA GLN A 19 33.31 12.30 -14.88
C GLN A 19 32.37 12.42 -16.08
N SER A 20 32.28 11.33 -16.83
CA SER A 20 31.08 11.01 -17.58
C SER A 20 29.93 11.17 -16.60
N VAL A 21 29.19 12.25 -16.73
CA VAL A 21 27.82 12.36 -16.23
C VAL A 21 27.09 11.21 -16.92
N PHE A 22 27.12 10.04 -16.28
CA PHE A 22 26.23 8.95 -16.60
C PHE A 22 24.85 9.51 -16.26
N CYS A 23 24.20 10.11 -17.26
CA CYS A 23 22.75 10.24 -17.25
C CYS A 23 22.22 8.81 -17.24
N ALA A 24 22.16 8.21 -16.05
CA ALA A 24 21.45 6.96 -15.85
C ALA A 24 20.04 7.19 -16.40
N GLU A 25 19.64 6.37 -17.37
CA GLU A 25 18.29 6.38 -17.87
C GLU A 25 17.32 6.31 -16.67
N PRO A 26 16.19 7.03 -16.72
CA PRO A 26 15.23 6.99 -15.61
C PRO A 26 14.80 5.55 -15.41
N GLU A 27 15.16 4.97 -14.26
CA GLU A 27 14.83 3.59 -13.88
C GLU A 27 13.33 3.39 -14.09
N THR A 28 12.93 2.38 -14.88
CA THR A 28 11.52 2.12 -15.17
C THR A 28 10.77 1.75 -13.88
N LEU A 29 9.46 1.96 -13.86
CA LEU A 29 8.62 1.59 -12.71
C LEU A 29 8.72 0.07 -12.44
N GLU A 30 8.80 -0.74 -13.49
CA GLU A 30 9.01 -2.19 -13.40
C GLU A 30 10.34 -2.53 -12.72
N ALA A 31 11.43 -1.86 -13.11
CA ALA A 31 12.74 -2.05 -12.49
C ALA A 31 12.71 -1.66 -11.00
N ALA A 32 12.02 -0.58 -10.67
CA ALA A 32 11.85 -0.12 -9.29
C ALA A 32 11.15 -1.17 -8.41
N PHE A 33 10.02 -1.71 -8.87
CA PHE A 33 9.31 -2.78 -8.16
C PHE A 33 10.15 -4.05 -8.02
N LYS A 34 10.86 -4.44 -9.08
CA LYS A 34 11.72 -5.63 -9.06
C LYS A 34 12.90 -5.48 -8.10
N ARG A 35 13.46 -4.27 -8.00
CA ARG A 35 14.56 -3.94 -7.08
C ARG A 35 14.10 -3.98 -5.62
N VAL A 36 12.97 -3.35 -5.32
CA VAL A 36 12.45 -3.21 -3.97
C VAL A 36 11.84 -4.50 -3.43
N ARG A 37 11.18 -5.29 -4.30
CA ARG A 37 10.59 -6.58 -3.92
C ARG A 37 10.94 -7.65 -4.96
N PRO A 38 12.13 -8.27 -4.84
CA PRO A 38 12.55 -9.38 -5.69
C PRO A 38 11.56 -10.55 -5.57
N GLY A 39 11.01 -11.02 -6.70
CA GLY A 39 10.00 -12.09 -6.74
C GLY A 39 8.56 -11.60 -6.89
N SER A 40 8.31 -10.29 -6.89
CA SER A 40 7.04 -9.73 -7.32
C SER A 40 6.85 -9.83 -8.83
N GLU A 41 5.60 -9.67 -9.30
CA GLU A 41 5.24 -9.48 -10.72
C GLU A 41 4.94 -8.00 -10.98
N PRO A 42 5.92 -7.18 -11.40
CA PRO A 42 5.73 -5.73 -11.53
C PRO A 42 4.58 -5.34 -12.46
N GLN A 43 4.38 -6.09 -13.55
CA GLN A 43 3.31 -5.81 -14.51
C GLN A 43 1.91 -6.01 -13.91
N ALA A 44 1.73 -7.03 -13.08
CA ALA A 44 0.46 -7.26 -12.38
C ALA A 44 0.20 -6.15 -11.35
N ILE A 45 1.22 -5.75 -10.58
CA ILE A 45 1.14 -4.66 -9.62
C ILE A 45 0.77 -3.35 -10.33
N ILE A 46 1.50 -3.00 -11.39
CA ILE A 46 1.29 -1.77 -12.16
C ILE A 46 -0.10 -1.79 -12.80
N GLY A 47 -0.52 -2.90 -13.40
CA GLY A 47 -1.84 -3.06 -13.99
C GLY A 47 -2.98 -2.88 -12.98
N PHE A 48 -2.80 -3.43 -11.77
CA PHE A 48 -3.73 -3.26 -10.67
C PHE A 48 -3.88 -1.79 -10.27
N PHE A 49 -2.77 -1.11 -9.97
CA PHE A 49 -2.84 0.29 -9.53
C PHE A 49 -3.26 1.24 -10.63
N LYS A 50 -2.89 0.99 -11.90
CA LYS A 50 -3.37 1.76 -13.05
C LYS A 50 -4.90 1.75 -13.14
N THR A 51 -5.53 0.63 -12.79
CA THR A 51 -6.98 0.46 -12.84
C THR A 51 -7.67 1.03 -11.60
N ASN A 52 -7.13 0.77 -10.41
CA ASN A 52 -7.85 0.98 -9.15
C ASN A 52 -7.39 2.23 -8.38
N ALA A 53 -6.13 2.63 -8.49
CA ALA A 53 -5.57 3.81 -7.81
C ALA A 53 -4.43 4.46 -8.61
N PRO A 54 -4.72 5.00 -9.81
CA PRO A 54 -3.70 5.57 -10.70
C PRO A 54 -2.97 6.76 -10.07
N ASP A 55 -3.62 7.45 -9.12
CA ASP A 55 -3.07 8.61 -8.41
C ASP A 55 -1.82 8.28 -7.58
N LEU A 56 -1.64 7.02 -7.19
CA LEU A 56 -0.46 6.52 -6.49
C LEU A 56 0.72 6.33 -7.44
N LEU A 57 0.46 5.92 -8.68
CA LEU A 57 1.49 5.81 -9.71
C LEU A 57 1.98 7.21 -10.13
N ASP A 58 1.05 8.15 -10.29
CA ASP A 58 1.38 9.55 -10.57
C ASP A 58 2.25 10.16 -9.45
N GLU A 59 2.00 9.78 -8.19
CA GLU A 59 2.79 10.23 -7.04
C GLU A 59 4.23 9.71 -7.09
N ILE A 60 4.44 8.46 -7.49
CA ILE A 60 5.79 7.91 -7.72
C ILE A 60 6.50 8.73 -8.80
N HIS A 61 5.83 8.95 -9.93
CA HIS A 61 6.41 9.71 -11.03
C HIS A 61 6.77 11.15 -10.62
N ALA A 62 5.92 11.81 -9.84
CA ALA A 62 6.12 13.18 -9.41
C ALA A 62 7.25 13.35 -8.38
N LYS A 63 7.38 12.42 -7.43
CA LYS A 63 8.24 12.63 -6.25
C LYS A 63 9.57 11.87 -6.28
N ARG A 64 9.74 10.90 -7.17
CA ARG A 64 10.93 10.02 -7.17
C ARG A 64 12.23 10.76 -7.42
N LYS A 65 12.22 11.81 -8.23
CA LYS A 65 13.41 12.62 -8.48
C LYS A 65 13.89 13.34 -7.22
N ASP A 66 12.95 13.80 -6.40
CA ASP A 66 13.23 14.65 -5.26
C ASP A 66 13.45 13.83 -3.98
N PHE A 67 12.84 12.64 -3.88
CA PHE A 67 12.87 11.79 -2.67
C PHE A 67 13.03 10.29 -3.01
N PRO A 68 14.18 9.85 -3.54
CA PRO A 68 14.37 8.48 -4.02
C PRO A 68 14.16 7.42 -2.93
N ASP A 69 14.81 7.57 -1.76
CA ASP A 69 14.73 6.58 -0.67
C ASP A 69 13.31 6.46 -0.09
N ALA A 70 12.62 7.59 0.05
CA ALA A 70 11.23 7.60 0.51
C ALA A 70 10.29 6.93 -0.51
N MET A 71 10.59 7.07 -1.80
CA MET A 71 9.83 6.39 -2.85
C MET A 71 10.09 4.89 -2.89
N ASP A 72 11.28 4.41 -2.54
CA ASP A 72 11.52 2.96 -2.43
C ASP A 72 10.65 2.32 -1.35
N ILE A 73 10.56 2.97 -0.18
CA ILE A 73 9.66 2.55 0.90
C ILE A 73 8.20 2.57 0.43
N PHE A 74 7.82 3.62 -0.32
CA PHE A 74 6.46 3.73 -0.84
C PHE A 74 6.14 2.64 -1.87
N ILE A 75 7.06 2.36 -2.80
CA ILE A 75 6.96 1.29 -3.79
C ILE A 75 6.85 -0.08 -3.10
N ALA A 76 7.64 -0.32 -2.05
CA ALA A 76 7.55 -1.55 -1.25
C ALA A 76 6.13 -1.73 -0.69
N ARG A 77 5.58 -0.68 -0.07
CA ARG A 77 4.23 -0.70 0.50
C ARG A 77 3.15 -0.95 -0.55
N LEU A 78 3.29 -0.40 -1.75
CA LEU A 78 2.35 -0.69 -2.84
C LEU A 78 2.40 -2.15 -3.27
N ALA A 79 3.60 -2.72 -3.38
CA ALA A 79 3.76 -4.14 -3.69
C ALA A 79 3.16 -5.02 -2.58
N ASP A 80 3.42 -4.67 -1.31
CA ASP A 80 2.86 -5.35 -0.12
C ASP A 80 1.35 -5.31 -0.11
N ARG A 81 0.78 -4.13 -0.36
CA ARG A 81 -0.66 -3.95 -0.46
C ARG A 81 -1.27 -4.75 -1.60
N PHE A 82 -0.65 -4.76 -2.78
CA PHE A 82 -1.11 -5.60 -3.89
C PHE A 82 -1.09 -7.08 -3.50
N ALA A 83 0.01 -7.57 -2.94
CA ALA A 83 0.13 -8.97 -2.54
C ALA A 83 -0.89 -9.38 -1.46
N GLU A 84 -1.17 -8.50 -0.50
CA GLU A 84 -2.22 -8.70 0.52
C GLU A 84 -3.59 -8.88 -0.14
N ILE A 85 -3.94 -8.02 -1.10
CA ILE A 85 -5.22 -8.10 -1.80
C ILE A 85 -5.25 -9.35 -2.69
N ASP A 86 -4.18 -9.61 -3.43
CA ASP A 86 -4.07 -10.72 -4.37
C ASP A 86 -4.12 -12.09 -3.69
N ALA A 87 -3.71 -12.21 -2.43
CA ALA A 87 -3.83 -13.44 -1.66
C ALA A 87 -5.28 -13.95 -1.55
N TYR A 88 -6.26 -13.04 -1.56
CA TYR A 88 -7.68 -13.41 -1.55
C TYR A 88 -8.22 -13.79 -2.93
N ARG A 89 -7.44 -13.59 -4.00
CA ARG A 89 -7.85 -13.91 -5.37
C ARG A 89 -7.96 -15.43 -5.53
N GLY A 90 -9.19 -15.91 -5.48
CA GLY A 90 -9.53 -17.34 -5.61
C GLY A 90 -9.75 -18.07 -4.28
N GLU A 91 -9.34 -17.49 -3.15
CA GLU A 91 -9.66 -18.02 -1.81
C GLU A 91 -10.98 -17.45 -1.28
N ASP A 92 -11.15 -16.13 -1.35
CA ASP A 92 -12.35 -15.42 -0.93
C ASP A 92 -12.61 -14.22 -1.86
N GLN A 93 -13.42 -14.49 -2.89
CA GLN A 93 -13.77 -13.48 -3.89
C GLN A 93 -14.48 -12.27 -3.29
N ALA A 94 -15.30 -12.46 -2.24
CA ALA A 94 -16.03 -11.36 -1.61
C ALA A 94 -15.06 -10.41 -0.89
N THR A 95 -14.07 -10.97 -0.18
CA THR A 95 -13.01 -10.17 0.44
C THR A 95 -12.13 -9.49 -0.59
N TYR A 96 -11.75 -10.18 -1.67
CA TYR A 96 -11.00 -9.58 -2.77
C TYR A 96 -11.73 -8.35 -3.37
N ASP A 97 -12.99 -8.52 -3.80
CA ASP A 97 -13.77 -7.46 -4.43
C ASP A 97 -13.99 -6.27 -3.49
N ARG A 98 -14.14 -6.54 -2.19
CA ARG A 98 -14.24 -5.52 -1.15
C ARG A 98 -12.95 -4.71 -1.04
N LEU A 99 -11.79 -5.35 -0.95
CA LEU A 99 -10.50 -4.65 -0.84
C LEU A 99 -10.21 -3.83 -2.10
N VAL A 100 -10.55 -4.34 -3.29
CA VAL A 100 -10.45 -3.59 -4.56
C VAL A 100 -11.33 -2.34 -4.54
N ARG A 101 -12.57 -2.45 -4.06
CA ARG A 101 -13.48 -1.30 -3.90
C ARG A 101 -12.90 -0.26 -2.94
N GLN A 102 -12.31 -0.71 -1.84
CA GLN A 102 -11.65 0.16 -0.87
C GLN A 102 -10.49 0.95 -1.51
N GLU A 103 -9.67 0.31 -2.36
CA GLU A 103 -8.59 1.01 -3.09
C GLU A 103 -9.14 2.13 -4.00
N ARG A 104 -10.26 1.86 -4.69
CA ARG A 104 -10.92 2.85 -5.55
C ARG A 104 -11.49 4.02 -4.76
N GLN A 105 -12.14 3.75 -3.63
CA GLN A 105 -12.67 4.80 -2.74
C GLN A 105 -11.54 5.66 -2.17
N GLN A 106 -10.44 5.04 -1.72
CA GLN A 106 -9.30 5.80 -1.21
C GLN A 106 -8.64 6.67 -2.30
N CYS A 107 -8.56 6.17 -3.54
CA CYS A 107 -8.15 6.95 -4.71
C CYS A 107 -9.06 8.16 -4.92
N GLN A 108 -10.38 7.97 -4.88
CA GLN A 108 -11.34 9.06 -5.02
C GLN A 108 -11.21 10.10 -3.89
N VAL A 109 -11.05 9.66 -2.64
CA VAL A 109 -10.81 10.53 -1.48
C VAL A 109 -9.55 11.38 -1.70
N ARG A 110 -8.42 10.78 -2.10
CA ARG A 110 -7.17 11.51 -2.35
C ARG A 110 -7.30 12.51 -3.50
N LYS A 111 -7.98 12.12 -4.58
CA LYS A 111 -8.26 13.01 -5.72
C LYS A 111 -9.09 14.23 -5.31
N LEU A 112 -10.21 14.01 -4.64
CA LEU A 112 -11.08 15.08 -4.15
C LEU A 112 -10.38 15.98 -3.13
N ALA A 113 -9.57 15.42 -2.24
CA ALA A 113 -8.79 16.20 -1.27
C ALA A 113 -7.79 17.14 -1.98
N ARG A 114 -7.04 16.63 -2.97
CA ARG A 114 -6.11 17.45 -3.79
C ARG A 114 -6.87 18.51 -4.58
N GLU A 115 -8.03 18.18 -5.12
CA GLU A 115 -8.88 19.11 -5.84
C GLU A 115 -9.41 20.24 -4.94
N ILE A 116 -9.91 19.91 -3.75
CA ILE A 116 -10.35 20.89 -2.75
C ILE A 116 -9.20 21.82 -2.35
N GLN A 117 -7.99 21.28 -2.15
CA GLN A 117 -6.81 22.09 -1.86
C GLN A 117 -6.46 23.04 -3.00
N ARG A 118 -6.54 22.56 -4.26
CA ARG A 118 -6.32 23.39 -5.46
C ARG A 118 -7.37 24.48 -5.57
N LEU A 119 -8.66 24.12 -5.46
CA LEU A 119 -9.78 25.04 -5.55
C LEU A 119 -9.84 26.01 -4.37
N GLY A 120 -9.26 25.68 -3.22
CA GLY A 120 -9.21 26.55 -2.04
C GLY A 120 -8.29 27.77 -2.19
N LYS A 121 -7.41 27.79 -3.19
CA LYS A 121 -6.50 28.91 -3.43
C LYS A 121 -7.26 30.11 -4.05
N PRO A 122 -6.98 31.35 -3.63
CA PRO A 122 -7.62 32.54 -4.18
C PRO A 122 -7.22 32.76 -5.64
N VAL A 123 -8.12 33.36 -6.42
CA VAL A 123 -7.91 33.74 -7.83
C VAL A 123 -8.27 35.22 -7.97
N GLU A 124 -7.54 35.96 -8.81
CA GLU A 124 -7.71 37.41 -8.98
C GLU A 124 -8.95 37.78 -9.82
N ASP A 125 -9.42 36.87 -10.66
CA ASP A 125 -10.58 37.05 -11.53
C ASP A 125 -11.89 36.70 -10.80
N LYS A 126 -12.83 37.65 -10.74
CA LYS A 126 -14.11 37.54 -10.02
C LYS A 126 -15.07 36.53 -10.63
N ASP A 127 -15.10 36.40 -11.95
CA ASP A 127 -16.00 35.44 -12.63
C ASP A 127 -15.45 34.02 -12.47
N ALA A 128 -14.12 33.87 -12.57
CA ALA A 128 -13.43 32.63 -12.23
C ALA A 128 -13.60 32.26 -10.74
N ASP A 129 -13.70 33.25 -9.84
CA ASP A 129 -13.88 33.02 -8.41
C ASP A 129 -15.26 32.44 -8.08
N ALA A 130 -16.33 32.93 -8.73
CA ALA A 130 -17.69 32.41 -8.52
C ALA A 130 -17.80 30.93 -8.97
N GLN A 131 -17.28 30.61 -10.15
CA GLN A 131 -17.27 29.22 -10.66
C GLN A 131 -16.42 28.30 -9.75
N ARG A 132 -15.23 28.76 -9.35
CA ARG A 132 -14.36 28.04 -8.41
C ARG A 132 -15.06 27.75 -7.09
N GLN A 133 -15.79 28.72 -6.52
CA GLN A 133 -16.54 28.53 -5.27
C GLN A 133 -17.64 27.47 -5.42
N GLN A 134 -18.34 27.45 -6.55
CA GLN A 134 -19.34 26.42 -6.84
C GLN A 134 -18.70 25.03 -6.95
N ASP A 135 -17.59 24.90 -7.68
CA ASP A 135 -16.89 23.62 -7.84
C ASP A 135 -16.27 23.15 -6.53
N LEU A 136 -15.80 24.07 -5.69
CA LEU A 136 -15.34 23.77 -4.33
C LEU A 136 -16.46 23.20 -3.46
N ALA A 137 -17.67 23.79 -3.53
CA ALA A 137 -18.82 23.30 -2.78
C ALA A 137 -19.26 21.90 -3.25
N LYS A 138 -19.22 21.64 -4.56
CA LYS A 138 -19.48 20.32 -5.14
C LYS A 138 -18.45 19.29 -4.67
N ALA A 139 -17.16 19.59 -4.80
CA ALA A 139 -16.09 18.68 -4.40
C ALA A 139 -16.13 18.35 -2.90
N LYS A 140 -16.47 19.32 -2.04
CA LYS A 140 -16.68 19.09 -0.60
C LYS A 140 -17.87 18.18 -0.32
N THR A 141 -18.98 18.38 -1.01
CA THR A 141 -20.18 17.54 -0.87
C THR A 141 -19.87 16.12 -1.32
N GLU A 142 -19.21 15.95 -2.46
CA GLU A 142 -18.80 14.64 -2.97
C GLU A 142 -17.84 13.93 -2.00
N LEU A 143 -16.82 14.64 -1.49
CA LEU A 143 -15.89 14.07 -0.52
C LEU A 143 -16.64 13.60 0.75
N LYS A 144 -17.60 14.39 1.24
CA LYS A 144 -18.41 14.00 2.38
C LYS A 144 -19.17 12.69 2.13
N VAL A 145 -19.84 12.57 0.97
CA VAL A 145 -20.58 11.35 0.60
C VAL A 145 -19.66 10.13 0.51
N VAL A 146 -18.47 10.28 -0.09
CA VAL A 146 -17.50 9.17 -0.18
C VAL A 146 -17.01 8.77 1.21
N LEU A 147 -16.72 9.73 2.10
CA LEU A 147 -16.30 9.44 3.47
C LEU A 147 -17.40 8.76 4.30
N GLU A 148 -18.65 9.19 4.17
CA GLU A 148 -19.81 8.54 4.80
C GLU A 148 -19.96 7.10 4.30
N THR A 149 -19.84 6.88 2.99
CA THR A 149 -19.89 5.53 2.41
C THR A 149 -18.79 4.62 2.97
N VAL A 150 -17.54 5.11 3.01
CA VAL A 150 -16.41 4.36 3.55
C VAL A 150 -16.60 4.05 5.04
N PHE A 151 -17.16 5.00 5.80
CA PHE A 151 -17.43 4.81 7.22
C PHE A 151 -18.50 3.73 7.44
N ASP A 152 -19.63 3.83 6.75
CA ASP A 152 -20.74 2.88 6.87
C ASP A 152 -20.31 1.45 6.48
N GLU A 153 -19.57 1.31 5.38
CA GLU A 153 -19.01 0.02 4.96
C GLU A 153 -18.05 -0.55 6.02
N SER A 154 -17.21 0.28 6.64
CA SER A 154 -16.32 -0.15 7.72
C SER A 154 -17.09 -0.58 8.97
N GLN A 155 -18.16 0.12 9.34
CA GLN A 155 -19.00 -0.24 10.49
C GLN A 155 -19.71 -1.58 10.24
N GLN A 156 -20.29 -1.75 9.05
CA GLN A 156 -20.95 -3.00 8.68
C GLN A 156 -19.96 -4.18 8.72
N GLN A 157 -18.73 -3.98 8.23
CA GLN A 157 -17.70 -5.02 8.28
C GLN A 157 -17.31 -5.40 9.71
N GLN A 158 -17.14 -4.40 10.59
CA GLN A 158 -16.84 -4.66 12.00
C GLN A 158 -17.95 -5.48 12.67
N LEU A 159 -19.22 -5.20 12.36
CA LEU A 159 -20.35 -5.97 12.86
C LEU A 159 -20.36 -7.41 12.35
N ILE A 160 -20.06 -7.63 11.06
CA ILE A 160 -19.96 -8.98 10.49
C ILE A 160 -18.86 -9.78 11.20
N GLU A 161 -17.69 -9.17 11.40
CA GLU A 161 -16.57 -9.83 12.06
C GLU A 161 -16.88 -10.13 13.53
N LEU A 162 -17.51 -9.19 14.25
CA LEU A 162 -17.96 -9.42 15.62
C LEU A 162 -18.93 -10.60 15.70
N ASN A 163 -19.94 -10.65 14.83
CA ASN A 163 -20.90 -11.76 14.80
C ASN A 163 -20.21 -13.11 14.52
N ARG A 164 -19.21 -13.12 13.63
CA ARG A 164 -18.42 -14.31 13.32
C ARG A 164 -17.64 -14.78 14.55
N LEU A 165 -16.91 -13.87 15.19
CA LEU A 165 -16.12 -14.15 16.39
C LEU A 165 -17.01 -14.60 17.56
N GLU A 166 -18.19 -14.01 17.74
CA GLU A 166 -19.16 -14.45 18.74
C GLU A 166 -19.64 -15.88 18.49
N SER A 167 -19.86 -16.26 17.23
CA SER A 167 -20.20 -17.64 16.85
C SER A 167 -19.06 -18.60 17.15
N GLU A 168 -17.82 -18.25 16.77
CA GLU A 168 -16.63 -19.06 17.06
C GLU A 168 -16.45 -19.27 18.57
N VAL A 169 -16.60 -18.22 19.37
CA VAL A 169 -16.53 -18.30 20.84
C VAL A 169 -17.64 -19.20 21.40
N ARG A 170 -18.86 -19.12 20.86
CA ARG A 170 -19.97 -19.98 21.27
C ARG A 170 -19.69 -21.45 20.96
N ASP A 171 -19.15 -21.74 19.79
CA ASP A 171 -18.79 -23.10 19.39
C ASP A 171 -17.65 -23.67 20.25
N LEU A 172 -16.63 -22.87 20.55
CA LEU A 172 -15.56 -23.24 21.46
C LEU A 172 -16.08 -23.57 22.87
N ARG A 173 -17.03 -22.77 23.38
CA ARG A 173 -17.69 -23.05 24.66
C ARG A 173 -18.48 -24.36 24.62
N ARG A 174 -19.21 -24.61 23.53
CA ARG A 174 -19.92 -25.89 23.33
C ARG A 174 -18.95 -27.06 23.35
N LEU A 175 -17.85 -26.99 22.59
CA LEU A 175 -16.82 -28.02 22.55
C LEU A 175 -16.18 -28.27 23.93
N ALA A 176 -15.94 -27.22 24.71
CA ALA A 176 -15.43 -27.34 26.07
C ALA A 176 -16.41 -28.07 26.99
N ASN A 177 -17.71 -27.73 26.90
CA ASN A 177 -18.76 -28.39 27.67
C ASN A 177 -18.92 -29.86 27.26
N ASP A 178 -18.90 -30.15 25.96
CA ASP A 178 -18.99 -31.53 25.45
C ASP A 178 -17.81 -32.38 25.92
N ARG A 179 -16.60 -31.81 25.95
CA ARG A 179 -15.41 -32.49 26.53
C ARG A 179 -15.54 -32.71 28.02
N ALA A 180 -16.07 -31.74 28.76
CA ALA A 180 -16.29 -31.87 30.19
C ALA A 180 -17.32 -32.96 30.50
N ALA A 181 -18.42 -33.02 29.74
CA ALA A 181 -19.46 -34.04 29.87
C ALA A 181 -18.96 -35.44 29.50
N ASN A 182 -18.07 -35.55 28.51
CA ASN A 182 -17.50 -36.82 28.06
C ASN A 182 -16.17 -37.18 28.73
N LYS A 183 -15.81 -36.50 29.83
CA LYS A 183 -14.50 -36.65 30.49
C LYS A 183 -14.14 -38.10 30.77
N ASP A 184 -15.05 -38.86 31.38
CA ASP A 184 -14.76 -40.24 31.80
C ASP A 184 -14.59 -41.18 30.61
N PHE A 185 -15.39 -41.00 29.55
CA PHE A 185 -15.22 -41.73 28.29
C PHE A 185 -13.88 -41.41 27.63
N ILE A 186 -13.48 -40.14 27.57
CA ILE A 186 -12.20 -39.70 27.01
C ILE A 186 -11.03 -40.29 27.81
N LEU A 187 -11.13 -40.26 29.15
CA LEU A 187 -10.11 -40.84 30.04
C LEU A 187 -10.01 -42.36 29.84
N LYS A 188 -11.13 -43.06 29.71
CA LYS A 188 -11.17 -44.50 29.44
C LYS A 188 -10.53 -44.84 28.09
N GLN A 189 -10.90 -44.15 27.01
CA GLN A 189 -10.24 -44.34 25.70
C GLN A 189 -8.74 -44.09 25.75
N ARG A 190 -8.31 -43.04 26.46
CA ARG A 190 -6.89 -42.73 26.66
C ARG A 190 -6.17 -43.83 27.44
N PHE A 191 -6.80 -44.34 28.50
CA PHE A 191 -6.26 -45.44 29.29
C PHE A 191 -6.08 -46.69 28.44
N GLU A 192 -7.13 -47.13 27.72
CA GLU A 192 -7.09 -48.29 26.84
C GLU A 192 -6.00 -48.16 25.76
N ALA A 193 -5.87 -46.98 25.14
CA ALA A 193 -4.85 -46.72 24.12
C ALA A 193 -3.41 -46.80 24.66
N LEU A 194 -3.19 -46.46 25.94
CA LEU A 194 -1.87 -46.45 26.57
C LEU A 194 -1.50 -47.80 27.18
N THR A 195 -2.47 -48.52 27.73
CA THR A 195 -2.23 -49.77 28.47
C THR A 195 -2.51 -51.02 27.61
N GLY A 196 -3.29 -50.90 26.54
CA GLY A 196 -3.77 -52.03 25.74
C GLY A 196 -4.83 -52.89 26.45
N LEU A 197 -5.24 -52.53 27.65
CA LEU A 197 -6.23 -53.24 28.45
C LEU A 197 -7.60 -52.58 28.27
N LYS A 198 -8.61 -53.36 27.89
CA LYS A 198 -10.01 -52.91 27.84
C LYS A 198 -10.65 -53.04 29.24
N GLU A 199 -11.13 -51.93 29.77
CA GLU A 199 -11.99 -51.88 30.98
C GLU A 199 -13.48 -51.83 30.61
#